data_AF-A0A314YDQ2-F1
#
_entry.id   AF-A0A314YDQ2-F1
#
_cell.length_a   1.000
_cell.length_b   1.000
_cell.length_c   1.000
_cell.angle_alpha   90.00
_cell.angle_beta   90.00
_cell.angle_gamma   90.00
#
_symmetry.space_group_name_H-M   'P 1'
#
loop_
_entity.id
_entity.type
_entity.pdbx_description
1 polymer ?
#
loop_
_entity_poly.entity_id
_entity_poly.type
_entity_poly.pdbx_seq_one_letter_code
_entity_poly.pdbx_strand_id
1 'polypeptide(L)'
;MWRRVASSSSAQLQALASASCRSSSLNLTRRFLISSASSPSSTPLPRSPPPSSPHATGASSSALKKVEDVMPIATGHEREELAAELEGRNVLEINYPVGPFGTKEAPAIIKSYYDKRIVGCPGIEGGEDEHDVVWFWLEKGKPHECPVCTQYFKLEVVGPGGPPDGHH
;
A
#
# COMPACT_ATOMS: atom_id res chain seq x y z
N MET A 1 5.72 -6.69 -4.15
CA MET A 1 5.85 -7.40 -2.86
C MET A 1 4.66 -8.33 -2.73
N TRP A 2 4.87 -9.60 -2.38
CA TRP A 2 3.78 -10.56 -2.14
C TRP A 2 3.06 -10.21 -0.83
N ARG A 3 1.74 -10.12 -0.86
CA ARG A 3 0.90 -9.91 0.33
C ARG A 3 0.04 -11.15 0.57
N ARG A 4 -0.23 -11.47 1.83
CA ARG A 4 -1.20 -12.52 2.13
C ARG A 4 -2.62 -11.96 2.20
N VAL A 5 -3.60 -12.79 1.84
CA VAL A 5 -5.00 -12.53 2.21
C VAL A 5 -5.11 -12.78 3.71
N ALA A 6 -5.30 -11.74 4.51
CA ALA A 6 -5.68 -11.91 5.91
C ALA A 6 -7.09 -12.53 5.93
N SER A 7 -7.23 -13.76 6.44
CA SER A 7 -8.54 -14.27 6.81
C SER A 7 -9.03 -13.45 7.99
N SER A 8 -9.88 -12.46 7.76
CA SER A 8 -10.54 -11.71 8.82
C SER A 8 -11.57 -12.61 9.51
N SER A 9 -11.13 -13.51 10.39
CA SER A 9 -12.00 -14.02 11.43
C SER A 9 -12.36 -12.84 12.33
N SER A 10 -13.60 -12.37 12.22
CA SER A 10 -14.16 -11.31 13.05
C SER A 10 -14.13 -11.75 14.52
N ALA A 11 -13.04 -11.43 15.22
CA ALA A 11 -12.98 -11.52 16.66
C ALA A 11 -13.52 -10.19 17.22
N GLN A 12 -14.75 -10.22 17.72
CA GLN A 12 -15.34 -9.12 18.48
C GLN A 12 -14.42 -8.77 19.66
N LEU A 13 -13.78 -7.61 19.59
CA LEU A 13 -13.08 -7.00 20.73
C LEU A 13 -14.13 -6.60 21.78
N GLN A 14 -14.19 -7.34 22.87
CA GLN A 14 -14.85 -6.84 24.08
C GLN A 14 -13.93 -5.84 24.78
N ALA A 15 -14.39 -4.59 24.82
CA ALA A 15 -13.80 -3.54 25.63
C ALA A 15 -14.10 -3.82 27.11
N LEU A 16 -13.05 -4.00 27.92
CA LEU A 16 -13.14 -3.87 29.37
C LEU A 16 -12.25 -2.72 29.81
N ALA A 17 -12.91 -1.64 30.22
CA ALA A 17 -12.30 -0.50 30.89
C ALA A 17 -11.98 -0.87 32.34
N SER A 18 -10.71 -0.68 32.73
CA SER A 18 -10.32 -0.65 34.13
C SER A 18 -9.40 0.55 34.34
N ALA A 19 -9.97 1.60 34.93
CA ALA A 19 -9.21 2.71 35.48
C ALA A 19 -8.47 2.23 36.73
N SER A 20 -7.18 2.52 36.83
CA SER A 20 -6.53 2.60 38.13
C SER A 20 -5.38 3.60 38.07
N CYS A 21 -5.62 4.75 38.69
CA CYS A 21 -4.63 5.74 39.06
C CYS A 21 -3.72 5.17 40.18
N ARG A 22 -2.42 5.47 40.11
CA ARG A 22 -1.54 5.58 41.28
C ARG A 22 -0.22 6.24 40.87
N SER A 23 0.01 7.41 41.44
CA SER A 23 1.24 8.19 41.38
C SER A 23 2.27 7.66 42.37
N SER A 24 3.56 7.78 42.03
CA SER A 24 4.62 8.04 43.00
C SER A 24 5.91 8.53 42.31
N SER A 25 6.53 9.51 42.95
CA SER A 25 7.74 10.29 42.65
C SER A 25 9.04 9.48 42.91
N LEU A 26 10.30 9.85 42.58
CA LEU A 26 11.08 11.09 42.70
C LEU A 26 12.40 11.02 41.88
N ASN A 27 12.91 12.20 41.48
CA ASN A 27 14.31 12.68 41.38
C ASN A 27 15.33 12.00 40.44
N LEU A 28 16.01 12.77 39.57
CA LEU A 28 17.20 13.58 39.90
C LEU A 28 17.79 14.32 38.67
N THR A 29 18.10 15.60 38.89
CA THR A 29 18.92 16.59 38.16
C THR A 29 19.52 16.30 36.78
N ARG A 30 19.35 17.27 35.86
CA ARG A 30 20.49 18.02 35.28
C ARG A 30 20.06 19.41 34.80
N ARG A 31 20.69 20.44 35.38
CA ARG A 31 20.56 21.85 34.98
C ARG A 31 21.36 22.09 33.70
N PHE A 32 20.78 22.79 32.74
CA PHE A 32 21.52 23.76 31.92
C PHE A 32 20.63 24.99 31.71
N LEU A 33 21.18 26.13 32.11
CA LEU A 33 20.67 27.47 31.85
C LEU A 33 21.04 27.85 30.42
N ILE A 34 20.16 28.52 29.68
CA ILE A 34 20.48 29.66 28.79
C ILE A 34 19.21 30.51 28.64
N SER A 35 19.46 31.81 28.56
CA SER A 35 18.59 32.97 28.76
C SER A 35 17.38 33.14 27.86
N SER A 36 16.45 33.89 28.46
CA SER A 36 15.34 34.68 27.94
C SER A 36 15.65 35.51 26.69
N ALA A 37 14.68 35.58 25.77
CA ALA A 37 14.37 36.80 25.03
C ALA A 37 12.87 36.83 24.67
N SER A 38 12.21 37.88 25.15
CA SER A 38 10.80 38.19 24.98
C SER A 38 10.51 38.77 23.59
N SER A 39 9.36 38.48 23.01
CA SER A 39 8.73 39.31 21.97
C SER A 39 7.22 39.11 21.97
N PRO A 40 6.41 40.13 22.31
CA PRO A 40 4.98 40.13 22.07
C PRO A 40 4.67 40.96 20.83
N SER A 41 3.95 40.39 19.87
CA SER A 41 3.19 41.15 18.88
C SER A 41 2.10 40.26 18.29
N SER A 42 0.92 40.34 18.87
CA SER A 42 -0.30 39.72 18.36
C SER A 42 -1.14 40.82 17.73
N THR A 43 -1.19 40.86 16.40
CA THR A 43 -2.18 41.65 15.65
C THR A 43 -3.32 40.72 15.25
N PRO A 44 -4.59 41.02 15.59
CA PRO A 44 -5.72 40.21 15.17
C PRO A 44 -6.11 40.57 13.72
N LEU A 45 -6.05 39.59 12.82
CA LEU A 45 -6.62 39.70 11.47
C LEU A 45 -8.15 39.47 11.53
N PRO A 46 -8.96 40.20 10.77
CA PRO A 46 -10.41 40.02 10.73
C PRO A 46 -10.79 38.69 10.07
N ARG A 47 -11.62 37.91 10.75
CA ARG A 47 -12.16 36.61 10.31
C ARG A 47 -13.24 36.84 9.23
N SER A 48 -12.93 36.54 7.98
CA SER A 48 -13.93 36.44 6.91
C SER A 48 -14.75 35.16 7.06
N PRO A 49 -16.06 35.19 6.76
CA PRO A 49 -16.89 33.98 6.76
C PRO A 49 -16.49 33.06 5.60
N PRO A 50 -16.54 31.72 5.77
CA PRO A 50 -16.25 30.80 4.69
C PRO A 50 -17.35 30.91 3.60
N PRO A 51 -16.99 30.92 2.31
CA PRO A 51 -17.97 30.83 1.25
C PRO A 51 -18.70 29.48 1.32
N SER A 52 -20.03 29.52 1.37
CA SER A 52 -20.87 28.34 1.27
C SER A 52 -20.65 27.66 -0.08
N SER A 53 -19.98 26.50 -0.07
CA SER A 53 -19.88 25.67 -1.27
C SER A 53 -21.24 25.00 -1.52
N PRO A 54 -21.84 25.12 -2.73
CA PRO A 54 -23.01 24.34 -3.05
C PRO A 54 -22.61 22.87 -3.12
N HIS A 55 -23.12 22.08 -2.18
CA HIS A 55 -23.04 20.62 -2.21
C HIS A 55 -23.86 20.16 -3.42
N ALA A 56 -23.20 19.96 -4.56
CA ALA A 56 -23.80 19.23 -5.67
C ALA A 56 -23.92 17.76 -5.24
N THR A 57 -25.07 17.42 -4.66
CA THR A 57 -25.52 16.03 -4.54
C THR A 57 -25.84 15.51 -5.94
N GLY A 58 -24.80 15.16 -6.68
CA GLY A 58 -24.91 14.41 -7.92
C GLY A 58 -24.90 12.92 -7.60
N ALA A 59 -26.03 12.40 -7.11
CA ALA A 59 -26.29 10.97 -7.16
C ALA A 59 -26.37 10.58 -8.64
N SER A 60 -25.28 10.06 -9.20
CA SER A 60 -25.26 9.56 -10.58
C SER A 60 -25.19 8.04 -10.54
N SER A 61 -26.36 7.45 -10.74
CA SER A 61 -26.56 6.11 -11.26
C SER A 61 -25.57 5.78 -12.39
N SER A 62 -25.15 4.51 -12.43
CA SER A 62 -24.16 3.86 -13.29
C SER A 62 -24.40 3.96 -14.81
N ALA A 63 -24.46 5.18 -15.36
CA ALA A 63 -24.15 5.40 -16.75
C ALA A 63 -22.63 5.28 -16.91
N LEU A 64 -22.16 4.46 -17.85
CA LEU A 64 -20.74 4.34 -18.20
C LEU A 64 -20.26 5.72 -18.66
N LYS A 65 -19.62 6.47 -17.76
CA LYS A 65 -19.03 7.76 -18.08
C LYS A 65 -17.81 7.51 -18.95
N LYS A 66 -17.68 8.25 -20.06
CA LYS A 66 -16.43 8.24 -20.83
C LYS A 66 -15.45 9.22 -20.19
N VAL A 67 -14.16 9.07 -20.49
CA VAL A 67 -13.13 10.00 -19.99
C VAL A 67 -13.44 11.43 -20.45
N GLU A 68 -13.95 11.60 -21.67
CA GLU A 68 -14.35 12.91 -22.20
C GLU A 68 -15.40 13.63 -21.35
N ASP A 69 -16.30 12.88 -20.70
CA ASP A 69 -17.37 13.46 -19.89
C ASP A 69 -16.87 13.94 -18.52
N VAL A 70 -15.76 13.35 -18.03
CA VAL A 70 -15.16 13.66 -16.72
C VAL A 70 -14.04 14.68 -16.87
N MET A 71 -13.14 14.47 -17.84
CA MET A 71 -11.99 15.32 -18.08
C MET A 71 -11.62 15.33 -19.58
N PRO A 72 -12.21 16.24 -20.39
CA PRO A 72 -12.08 16.23 -21.85
C PRO A 72 -10.67 16.53 -22.37
N ILE A 73 -9.83 17.17 -21.57
CA ILE A 73 -8.44 17.51 -21.93
C ILE A 73 -7.43 16.41 -21.57
N ALA A 74 -7.88 15.31 -20.96
CA ALA A 74 -7.01 14.20 -20.56
C ALA A 74 -6.38 13.51 -21.77
N THR A 75 -5.07 13.33 -21.76
CA THR A 75 -4.32 12.65 -22.84
C THR A 75 -3.20 11.77 -22.29
N GLY A 76 -2.64 10.88 -23.12
CA GLY A 76 -1.54 9.99 -22.71
C GLY A 76 -1.92 9.05 -21.56
N HIS A 77 -1.00 8.84 -20.62
CA HIS A 77 -1.19 7.94 -19.46
C HIS A 77 -2.31 8.40 -18.52
N GLU A 78 -2.52 9.72 -18.39
CA GLU A 78 -3.61 10.27 -17.58
C GLU A 78 -4.98 9.79 -18.08
N ARG A 79 -5.19 9.81 -19.40
CA ARG A 79 -6.42 9.30 -20.01
C ARG A 79 -6.57 7.79 -19.84
N GLU A 80 -5.48 7.04 -19.95
CA GLU A 80 -5.47 5.58 -19.79
C GLU A 80 -5.86 5.15 -18.37
N GLU A 81 -5.29 5.81 -17.36
CA GLU A 81 -5.60 5.55 -15.95
C GLU A 81 -7.07 5.87 -15.64
N LEU A 82 -7.57 7.03 -16.07
CA LEU A 82 -8.98 7.40 -15.85
C LEU A 82 -9.96 6.48 -16.58
N ALA A 83 -9.65 6.05 -17.80
CA ALA A 83 -10.49 5.09 -18.52
C ALA A 83 -10.60 3.77 -17.75
N ALA A 84 -9.47 3.29 -17.22
CA ALA A 84 -9.41 2.08 -16.39
C ALA A 84 -10.24 2.22 -15.11
N GLU A 85 -10.09 3.34 -14.40
CA GLU A 85 -10.85 3.60 -13.17
C GLU A 85 -12.36 3.68 -13.41
N LEU A 86 -12.80 4.30 -14.51
CA LEU A 86 -14.22 4.38 -14.89
C LEU A 86 -14.81 3.01 -15.25
N GLU A 87 -13.98 2.10 -15.79
CA GLU A 87 -14.31 0.69 -16.00
C GLU A 87 -14.21 -0.15 -14.72
N GLY A 88 -13.74 0.43 -13.61
CA GLY A 88 -13.55 -0.25 -12.33
C GLY A 88 -12.35 -1.20 -12.30
N ARG A 89 -11.38 -1.03 -13.22
CA ARG A 89 -10.15 -1.84 -13.30
C ARG A 89 -8.92 -1.03 -12.90
N ASN A 90 -7.91 -1.69 -12.33
CA ASN A 90 -6.62 -1.07 -12.02
C ASN A 90 -5.57 -1.47 -13.05
N VAL A 91 -4.94 -0.51 -13.73
CA VAL A 91 -3.93 -0.77 -14.78
C VAL A 91 -2.72 -1.56 -14.24
N LEU A 92 -2.37 -1.35 -12.97
CA LEU A 92 -1.18 -1.88 -12.32
C LEU A 92 -1.48 -3.02 -11.34
N GLU A 93 -2.65 -3.67 -11.45
CA GLU A 93 -3.11 -4.71 -10.52
C GLU A 93 -2.06 -5.83 -10.31
N ILE A 94 -1.36 -6.22 -11.38
CA ILE A 94 -0.34 -7.26 -11.36
C ILE A 94 0.84 -6.96 -10.43
N ASN A 95 1.01 -5.70 -9.98
CA ASN A 95 2.11 -5.27 -9.11
C ASN A 95 1.89 -5.58 -7.64
N TYR A 96 0.66 -5.91 -7.26
CA TYR A 96 0.25 -6.17 -5.89
C TYR A 96 -0.25 -7.61 -5.76
N PRO A 97 0.62 -8.62 -5.95
CA PRO A 97 0.18 -10.00 -5.88
C PRO A 97 -0.24 -10.35 -4.45
N VAL A 98 -1.45 -10.91 -4.34
CA VAL A 98 -2.04 -11.33 -3.07
C VAL A 98 -2.36 -12.82 -3.14
N GLY A 99 -2.00 -13.58 -2.11
CA GLY A 99 -2.36 -15.01 -2.06
C GLY A 99 -1.90 -15.72 -0.79
N PRO A 100 -2.17 -17.04 -0.67
CA PRO A 100 -1.75 -17.82 0.47
C PRO A 100 -0.22 -17.98 0.54
N PHE A 101 0.27 -18.69 1.56
CA PHE A 101 1.67 -19.11 1.54
C PHE A 101 1.93 -20.07 0.39
N GLY A 102 3.01 -19.84 -0.34
CA GLY A 102 3.41 -20.71 -1.44
C GLY A 102 4.12 -21.96 -0.94
N THR A 103 3.55 -23.15 -1.18
CA THR A 103 4.21 -24.44 -0.98
C THR A 103 4.79 -24.97 -2.30
N LYS A 104 5.55 -26.06 -2.24
CA LYS A 104 6.14 -26.68 -3.43
C LYS A 104 5.06 -27.15 -4.43
N GLU A 105 3.94 -27.66 -3.92
CA GLU A 105 2.80 -28.14 -4.69
C GLU A 105 1.90 -26.98 -5.15
N ALA A 106 1.74 -25.96 -4.29
CA ALA A 106 0.91 -24.79 -4.53
C ALA A 106 1.73 -23.50 -4.35
N PRO A 107 2.59 -23.14 -5.31
CA PRO A 107 3.47 -21.99 -5.19
C PRO A 107 2.71 -20.67 -5.27
N ALA A 108 3.28 -19.61 -4.69
CA ALA A 108 2.79 -18.25 -4.82
C ALA A 108 2.99 -17.75 -6.27
N ILE A 109 1.88 -17.47 -6.95
CA ILE A 109 1.88 -17.10 -8.37
C ILE A 109 2.13 -15.60 -8.55
N ILE A 110 3.26 -15.25 -9.15
CA ILE A 110 3.63 -13.86 -9.45
C ILE A 110 3.38 -13.59 -10.92
N LYS A 111 2.44 -12.69 -11.21
CA LYS A 111 2.19 -12.21 -12.57
C LYS A 111 3.32 -11.29 -13.04
N SER A 112 3.69 -11.37 -14.30
CA SER A 112 4.71 -10.51 -14.92
C SER A 112 4.36 -10.23 -16.38
N TYR A 113 4.72 -9.04 -16.87
CA TYR A 113 4.61 -8.71 -18.29
C TYR A 113 5.74 -9.35 -19.12
N TYR A 114 6.91 -9.54 -18.49
CA TYR A 114 8.14 -10.12 -19.06
C TYR A 114 8.43 -11.53 -18.51
N ASP A 115 9.37 -12.25 -19.12
CA ASP A 115 9.77 -13.60 -18.70
C ASP A 115 10.59 -13.62 -17.38
N LYS A 116 10.98 -12.45 -16.86
CA LYS A 116 11.74 -12.29 -15.62
C LYS A 116 11.29 -11.06 -14.85
N ARG A 117 11.17 -11.16 -13.52
CA ARG A 117 10.72 -10.08 -12.63
C ARG A 117 11.44 -10.10 -11.29
N ILE A 118 11.71 -8.91 -10.73
CA ILE A 118 12.22 -8.78 -9.35
C ILE A 118 11.06 -8.94 -8.36
N VAL A 119 11.24 -9.83 -7.39
CA VAL A 119 10.27 -10.13 -6.33
C VAL A 119 10.92 -9.93 -4.97
N GLY A 120 10.14 -9.40 -4.02
CA GLY A 120 10.52 -9.25 -2.62
C GLY A 120 9.60 -10.09 -1.73
N CYS A 121 10.19 -10.97 -0.92
CA CYS A 121 9.51 -11.76 0.10
C CYS A 121 9.75 -11.14 1.49
N PRO A 122 8.70 -10.63 2.17
CA PRO A 122 8.81 -10.05 3.51
C PRO A 122 8.68 -11.09 4.65
N GLY A 123 8.67 -12.38 4.35
CA GLY A 123 8.40 -13.43 5.33
C GLY A 123 6.92 -13.54 5.72
N ILE A 124 6.67 -14.15 6.87
CA ILE A 124 5.32 -14.34 7.43
C ILE A 124 5.08 -13.29 8.51
N GLU A 125 4.13 -12.38 8.29
CA GLU A 125 3.73 -11.41 9.33
C GLU A 125 3.20 -12.15 10.58
N GLY A 126 3.85 -11.94 11.73
CA GLY A 126 3.45 -12.53 13.02
C GLY A 126 3.70 -14.03 13.16
N GLY A 127 4.50 -14.63 12.27
CA GLY A 127 4.97 -16.01 12.37
C GLY A 127 6.44 -16.10 12.80
N GLU A 128 6.91 -17.32 13.08
CA GLU A 128 8.32 -17.56 13.45
C GLU A 128 9.30 -17.26 12.29
N ASP A 129 8.80 -17.26 11.05
CA ASP A 129 9.56 -16.97 9.83
C ASP A 129 9.39 -15.52 9.34
N GLU A 130 9.18 -14.57 10.27
CA GLU A 130 9.27 -13.14 9.98
C GLU A 130 10.72 -12.76 9.71
N HIS A 131 10.99 -12.10 8.58
CA HIS A 131 12.34 -11.73 8.20
C HIS A 131 12.36 -10.46 7.34
N ASP A 132 13.53 -9.82 7.25
CA ASP A 132 13.74 -8.68 6.36
C ASP A 132 13.45 -9.05 4.90
N VAL A 133 13.09 -8.06 4.08
CA VAL A 133 12.69 -8.32 2.68
C VAL A 133 13.85 -8.93 1.90
N VAL A 134 13.66 -10.19 1.48
CA VAL A 134 14.59 -10.87 0.58
C VAL A 134 14.18 -10.58 -0.86
N TRP A 135 15.08 -9.92 -1.60
CA TRP A 135 14.91 -9.60 -3.01
C TRP A 135 15.59 -10.63 -3.90
N PHE A 136 14.88 -11.10 -4.93
CA PHE A 136 15.43 -12.05 -5.88
C PHE A 136 14.83 -11.86 -7.27
N TRP A 137 15.54 -12.39 -8.26
CA TRP A 137 15.05 -12.51 -9.62
C TRP A 137 14.22 -13.79 -9.75
N LEU A 138 12.98 -13.66 -10.17
CA LEU A 138 12.11 -14.78 -10.51
C LEU A 138 12.02 -14.91 -12.03
N GLU A 139 12.32 -16.11 -12.54
CA GLU A 139 12.36 -16.42 -13.97
C GLU A 139 11.21 -17.37 -14.34
N LYS A 140 10.67 -17.22 -15.55
CA LYS A 140 9.68 -18.12 -16.11
C LYS A 140 10.22 -19.57 -16.15
N GLY A 141 9.40 -20.51 -15.70
CA GLY A 141 9.73 -21.94 -15.71
C GLY A 141 10.69 -22.39 -14.60
N LYS A 142 11.24 -21.46 -13.80
CA LYS A 142 12.12 -21.78 -12.67
C LYS A 142 11.48 -21.27 -11.36
N PRO A 143 10.78 -22.14 -10.62
CA PRO A 143 10.30 -21.79 -9.29
C PRO A 143 11.47 -21.38 -8.38
N HIS A 144 11.23 -20.42 -7.50
CA HIS A 144 12.21 -19.94 -6.53
C HIS A 144 11.71 -20.22 -5.12
N GLU A 145 12.58 -20.75 -4.27
CA GLU A 145 12.32 -20.94 -2.84
C GLU A 145 13.03 -19.84 -2.06
N CYS A 146 12.31 -19.16 -1.18
CA CYS A 146 12.91 -18.16 -0.30
C CYS A 146 13.89 -18.85 0.67
N PRO A 147 15.15 -18.38 0.80
CA PRO A 147 16.15 -19.02 1.64
C PRO A 147 15.89 -18.90 3.15
N VAL A 148 14.91 -18.07 3.57
CA VAL A 148 14.61 -17.83 4.98
C VAL A 148 13.29 -18.50 5.38
N CYS A 149 12.16 -18.09 4.80
CA CYS A 149 10.85 -18.67 5.14
C CYS A 149 10.48 -19.92 4.34
N THR A 150 11.29 -20.38 3.38
CA THR A 150 11.01 -21.56 2.53
C THR A 150 9.76 -21.45 1.64
N GLN A 151 9.24 -20.23 1.45
CA GLN A 151 8.11 -20.00 0.54
C GLN A 151 8.50 -20.23 -0.92
N TYR A 152 7.66 -20.94 -1.66
CA TYR A 152 7.82 -21.16 -3.09
C TYR A 152 7.10 -20.11 -3.92
N PHE A 153 7.78 -19.58 -4.95
CA PHE A 153 7.27 -18.60 -5.89
C PHE A 153 7.37 -19.14 -7.32
N LYS A 154 6.36 -18.86 -8.14
CA LYS A 154 6.35 -19.21 -9.57
C LYS A 154 5.87 -18.02 -10.39
N LEU A 155 6.55 -17.74 -11.50
CA LEU A 155 6.19 -16.65 -12.40
C LEU A 155 5.19 -17.10 -13.47
N GLU A 156 4.15 -16.29 -13.65
CA GLU A 156 3.16 -16.41 -14.72
C GLU A 156 3.26 -15.17 -15.62
N VAL A 157 3.47 -15.38 -16.91
CA VAL A 157 3.58 -14.29 -17.88
C VAL A 157 2.19 -13.96 -18.40
N VAL A 158 1.76 -12.70 -18.23
CA VAL A 158 0.44 -12.19 -18.66
C VAL A 158 0.53 -11.21 -19.83
N GLY A 159 1.75 -10.98 -20.34
CA GLY A 159 2.04 -10.10 -21.47
C GLY A 159 2.76 -10.83 -22.62
N PRO A 160 3.42 -10.10 -23.53
CA PRO A 160 4.17 -10.68 -24.65
C PRO A 160 5.38 -11.52 -24.21
N GLY A 161 5.85 -11.35 -22.97
CA GLY A 161 7.05 -12.04 -22.47
C GLY A 161 8.34 -11.42 -23.01
N GLY A 162 9.41 -12.21 -23.03
CA GLY A 162 10.74 -11.76 -23.43
C GLY A 162 11.57 -11.20 -22.27
N PRO A 163 12.86 -10.91 -22.53
CA PRO A 163 13.76 -10.36 -21.53
C PRO A 163 13.45 -8.87 -21.28
N PRO A 164 13.50 -8.40 -20.02
CA PRO A 164 13.11 -7.03 -19.66
C PRO A 164 14.11 -5.95 -20.13
N ASP A 165 15.31 -6.33 -20.56
CA ASP A 165 16.39 -5.42 -20.98
C ASP A 165 16.40 -5.13 -22.49
N GLY A 166 15.56 -5.80 -23.28
CA GLY A 166 15.40 -5.52 -24.72
C GLY A 166 16.60 -5.91 -25.60
N HIS A 167 17.54 -6.70 -25.07
CA HIS A 167 18.61 -7.27 -25.87
C HIS A 167 18.14 -8.61 -26.46
N HIS A 168 17.98 -8.63 -27.79
CA HIS A 168 17.59 -9.80 -28.58
C HIS A 168 18.80 -10.60 -29.03
#